data_AF-F2IXA3-F1
#
_entry.id   AF-F2IXA3-F1
#
_cell.length_a   1.000
_cell.length_b   1.000
_cell.length_c   1.000
_cell.angle_alpha   90.00
_cell.angle_beta   90.00
_cell.angle_gamma   90.00
#
_symmetry.space_group_name_H-M   'P 1'
#
loop_
_entity.id
_entity.type
_entity.pdbx_description
1 polymer ?
#
loop_
_entity_poly.entity_id
_entity_poly.type
_entity_poly.pdbx_seq_one_letter_code
_entity_poly.pdbx_strand_id
1 'polypeptide(L)'
;MNQEITRDTMLALGATVARIVGKADTRAERLEDTRAALSDAGVSAETLGRIEVCADAADLVHLVVPASVDTAKIAAGDEAYLEELGRKALGSCFYDVLPE
;
A
#
# COMPACT_ATOMS: atom_id res chain seq x y z
N MET A 1 21.38 -5.71 -11.20
CA MET A 1 21.18 -4.44 -11.91
C MET A 1 20.17 -3.66 -11.09
N ASN A 2 20.62 -2.78 -10.20
CA ASN A 2 19.71 -1.97 -9.38
C ASN A 2 19.22 -0.83 -10.28
N GLN A 3 17.94 -0.83 -10.63
CA GLN A 3 17.34 0.35 -11.26
C GLN A 3 17.31 1.44 -10.19
N GLU A 4 18.12 2.49 -10.38
CA GLU A 4 17.98 3.72 -9.60
C GLU A 4 16.63 4.35 -9.96
N ILE A 5 15.63 4.17 -9.09
CA ILE A 5 14.36 4.88 -9.21
C ILE A 5 14.66 6.34 -8.89
N THR A 6 14.62 7.21 -9.90
CA THR A 6 14.86 8.64 -9.71
C THR A 6 13.73 9.27 -8.89
N ARG A 7 14.02 10.37 -8.20
CA ARG A 7 13.02 11.13 -7.43
C ARG A 7 11.82 11.54 -8.29
N ASP A 8 12.07 11.90 -9.54
CA ASP A 8 11.02 12.30 -10.49
C ASP A 8 10.13 11.10 -10.85
N THR A 9 10.71 9.92 -11.01
CA THR A 9 9.95 8.67 -11.19
C THR A 9 9.09 8.35 -9.97
N MET A 10 9.60 8.52 -8.76
CA MET A 10 8.81 8.32 -7.52
C MET A 10 7.65 9.31 -7.40
N LEU A 11 7.87 10.58 -7.73
CA LEU A 11 6.83 11.61 -7.70
C LEU A 11 5.76 11.38 -8.77
N ALA A 12 6.16 11.02 -9.99
CA ALA A 12 5.23 10.70 -11.07
C ALA A 12 4.37 9.48 -10.74
N LEU A 13 4.97 8.46 -10.13
CA LEU A 13 4.27 7.28 -9.61
C LEU A 13 3.27 7.66 -8.53
N GLY A 14 3.70 8.41 -7.51
CA GLY A 14 2.82 8.85 -6.42
C GLY A 14 1.64 9.70 -6.91
N ALA A 15 1.88 10.62 -7.85
CA ALA A 15 0.82 11.44 -8.45
C ALA A 15 -0.18 10.61 -9.27
N THR A 16 0.30 9.53 -9.91
CA THR A 16 -0.54 8.62 -10.67
C THR A 16 -1.45 7.80 -9.76
N VAL A 17 -0.90 7.23 -8.68
CA VAL A 17 -1.66 6.52 -7.65
C VAL A 17 -2.71 7.45 -7.02
N ALA A 18 -2.35 8.67 -6.64
CA ALA A 18 -3.29 9.64 -6.05
C ALA A 18 -4.48 9.96 -6.97
N ARG A 19 -4.23 10.06 -8.28
CA ARG A 19 -5.29 10.35 -9.27
C ARG A 19 -6.31 9.22 -9.39
N ILE A 20 -5.88 7.98 -9.21
CA ILE A 20 -6.72 6.78 -9.27
C ILE A 20 -7.60 6.69 -8.02
N VAL A 21 -6.99 6.92 -6.85
CA VAL A 21 -7.71 6.96 -5.57
C VAL A 21 -8.84 8.01 -5.60
N GLY A 22 -8.63 9.16 -6.24
CA GLY A 22 -9.62 10.22 -6.33
C GLY A 22 -10.73 10.04 -7.38
N LYS A 23 -10.67 9.00 -8.23
CA LYS A 23 -11.61 8.82 -9.36
C LYS A 23 -12.44 7.54 -9.31
N ALA A 24 -11.93 6.47 -8.71
CA ALA A 24 -12.60 5.18 -8.75
C ALA A 24 -13.66 5.05 -7.64
N ASP A 25 -14.89 4.74 -8.05
CA ASP A 25 -16.06 4.66 -7.19
C ASP A 25 -16.02 3.41 -6.30
N THR A 26 -15.43 2.32 -6.79
CA THR A 26 -15.34 1.05 -6.07
C THR A 26 -13.91 0.59 -5.79
N ARG A 27 -13.77 -0.29 -4.79
CA ARG A 27 -12.46 -0.89 -4.43
C ARG A 27 -11.88 -1.75 -5.56
N ALA A 28 -12.73 -2.47 -6.29
CA ALA A 28 -12.29 -3.30 -7.41
C ALA A 28 -11.74 -2.46 -8.56
N GLU A 29 -12.43 -1.36 -8.89
CA GLU A 29 -11.96 -0.39 -9.89
C GLU A 29 -10.63 0.25 -9.48
N ARG A 30 -10.47 0.64 -8.20
CA ARG A 30 -9.18 1.16 -7.70
C ARG A 30 -8.01 0.20 -7.94
N LEU A 31 -8.22 -1.10 -7.71
CA LEU A 31 -7.17 -2.11 -7.90
C LEU A 31 -6.80 -2.28 -9.36
N GLU A 32 -7.79 -2.36 -10.25
CA GLU A 32 -7.58 -2.53 -11.68
C GLU A 32 -6.95 -1.30 -12.31
N ASP A 33 -7.49 -0.11 -12.00
CA ASP A 33 -6.95 1.17 -12.47
C ASP A 33 -5.50 1.38 -12.00
N THR A 34 -5.17 0.98 -10.78
CA THR A 34 -3.80 1.07 -10.26
C THR A 34 -2.84 0.19 -11.07
N ARG A 35 -3.23 -1.05 -11.38
CA ARG A 35 -2.40 -1.92 -12.23
C ARG A 35 -2.23 -1.37 -13.64
N ALA A 36 -3.32 -0.89 -14.25
CA ALA A 36 -3.27 -0.27 -15.56
C ALA A 36 -2.34 0.95 -15.58
N ALA A 37 -2.44 1.82 -14.57
CA ALA A 37 -1.63 3.03 -14.50
C ALA A 37 -0.15 2.75 -14.20
N LEU A 38 0.16 1.69 -13.44
CA LEU A 38 1.54 1.22 -13.27
C LEU A 38 2.13 0.75 -14.62
N SER A 39 1.34 0.04 -15.43
CA SER A 39 1.73 -0.34 -16.79
C SER A 39 1.97 0.90 -17.67
N ASP A 40 1.07 1.86 -17.65
CA ASP A 40 1.20 3.12 -18.42
C ASP A 40 2.40 3.97 -17.97
N ALA A 41 2.78 3.89 -16.69
CA ALA A 41 3.97 4.53 -16.13
C ALA A 41 5.29 3.84 -16.54
N GLY A 42 5.23 2.78 -17.35
CA GLY A 42 6.39 2.07 -17.87
C GLY A 42 6.96 1.01 -16.92
N VAL A 43 6.20 0.58 -15.90
CA VAL A 43 6.56 -0.60 -15.12
C VAL A 43 6.45 -1.82 -16.04
N SER A 44 7.54 -2.58 -16.18
CA SER A 44 7.56 -3.75 -17.07
C SER A 44 6.55 -4.81 -16.61
N ALA A 45 6.05 -5.62 -17.55
CA ALA A 45 5.16 -6.73 -17.24
C ALA A 45 5.79 -7.74 -16.25
N GLU A 46 7.12 -7.93 -16.32
CA GLU A 46 7.87 -8.75 -15.36
C GLU A 46 7.80 -8.17 -13.94
N THR A 47 8.02 -6.86 -13.80
CA THR A 47 7.96 -6.18 -12.49
C THR A 47 6.51 -6.11 -11.98
N LEU A 48 5.54 -5.82 -12.85
CA LEU A 48 4.11 -5.85 -12.52
C LEU A 48 3.68 -7.22 -12.01
N GLY A 49 4.15 -8.31 -12.63
CA GLY A 49 3.87 -9.67 -12.18
C GLY A 49 4.40 -10.00 -10.78
N ARG A 50 5.28 -9.15 -10.23
CA ARG A 50 5.85 -9.27 -8.88
C ARG A 50 5.29 -8.24 -7.89
N ILE A 51 4.41 -7.35 -8.34
CA ILE A 51 3.78 -6.33 -7.51
C ILE A 51 2.36 -6.80 -7.17
N GLU A 52 2.09 -6.92 -5.87
CA GLU A 52 0.73 -7.08 -5.38
C GLU A 52 0.18 -5.72 -4.95
N VAL A 53 -0.93 -5.32 -5.56
CA VAL A 53 -1.64 -4.10 -5.19
C VAL A 53 -2.72 -4.48 -4.18
N CYS A 54 -2.61 -3.93 -2.98
CA CYS A 54 -3.60 -4.08 -1.92
C CYS A 54 -4.32 -2.76 -1.71
N ALA A 55 -5.65 -2.80 -1.63
CA ALA A 55 -6.47 -1.64 -1.34
C ALA A 55 -7.00 -1.76 0.09
N ASP A 56 -6.75 -0.77 0.94
CA ASP A 56 -7.28 -0.74 2.30
C ASP A 56 -8.81 -0.48 2.32
N ALA A 57 -9.44 -0.76 3.45
CA ALA A 57 -10.82 -0.41 3.75
C ALA A 57 -10.92 0.21 5.15
N ALA A 58 -12.12 0.67 5.52
CA ALA A 58 -12.37 1.27 6.83
C ALA A 58 -12.03 0.34 8.01
N ASP A 59 -12.12 -0.97 7.78
CA ASP A 59 -11.91 -2.04 8.77
C ASP A 59 -10.68 -2.91 8.46
N LEU A 60 -9.89 -2.57 7.43
CA LEU A 60 -8.76 -3.37 6.98
C LEU A 60 -7.60 -2.51 6.48
N VAL A 61 -6.41 -2.74 7.03
CA VAL A 61 -5.16 -2.14 6.58
C VAL A 61 -4.17 -3.23 6.14
N HIS A 62 -3.46 -3.00 5.04
CA HIS A 62 -2.38 -3.87 4.58
C HIS A 62 -1.03 -3.26 4.95
N LEU A 63 -0.22 -4.02 5.68
CA LEU A 63 1.11 -3.59 6.10
C LEU A 63 2.18 -4.42 5.39
N VAL A 64 3.14 -3.72 4.77
CA VAL A 64 4.32 -4.37 4.21
C VAL A 64 5.37 -4.45 5.32
N VAL A 65 5.66 -5.67 5.78
CA VAL A 65 6.69 -5.92 6.79
C VAL A 65 7.95 -6.46 6.09
N PRO A 66 8.99 -5.64 5.89
CA PRO A 66 10.17 -6.03 5.11
C PRO A 66 11.16 -6.91 5.89
N ALA A 67 10.97 -7.08 7.20
CA ALA A 67 11.95 -7.70 8.07
C ALA A 67 11.60 -9.16 8.37
N SER A 68 12.49 -10.08 7.98
CA SER A 68 12.38 -11.52 8.29
C SER A 68 12.39 -11.82 9.79
N VAL A 69 12.87 -10.87 10.61
CA VAL A 69 12.88 -10.97 12.07
C VAL A 69 11.48 -11.13 12.67
N ASP A 70 10.46 -10.61 11.99
CA ASP A 70 9.08 -10.63 12.48
C ASP A 70 8.26 -11.81 11.91
N THR A 71 8.81 -12.57 10.97
CA THR A 71 8.12 -13.67 10.29
C THR A 71 7.60 -14.73 11.27
N ALA A 72 8.37 -15.06 12.31
CA ALA A 72 7.95 -16.06 13.29
C ALA A 72 6.73 -15.61 14.11
N LYS A 73 6.67 -14.31 14.48
CA LYS A 73 5.54 -13.75 15.24
C LYS A 73 4.29 -13.64 14.39
N ILE A 74 4.43 -13.21 13.14
CA ILE A 74 3.34 -13.16 12.16
C ILE A 74 2.80 -14.57 11.89
N ALA A 75 3.67 -15.55 11.65
CA ALA A 75 3.27 -16.93 11.40
C ALA A 75 2.61 -17.60 12.61
N ALA A 76 3.01 -17.21 13.83
CA ALA A 76 2.38 -17.67 15.07
C ALA A 76 1.03 -16.98 15.36
N GLY A 77 0.65 -15.96 14.59
CA GLY A 77 -0.55 -15.18 14.87
C GLY A 77 -0.50 -14.45 16.22
N ASP A 78 0.68 -13.96 16.61
CA ASP A 78 0.88 -13.25 17.89
C ASP A 78 0.01 -11.97 17.93
N GLU A 79 -1.15 -12.07 18.58
CA GLU A 79 -2.16 -10.99 18.62
C GLU A 79 -1.61 -9.70 19.22
N ALA A 80 -0.81 -9.78 20.29
CA ALA A 80 -0.25 -8.60 20.95
C ALA A 80 0.73 -7.87 20.04
N TYR A 81 1.56 -8.63 19.30
CA TYR A 81 2.47 -8.05 18.32
C TYR A 81 1.71 -7.43 17.13
N LEU A 82 0.70 -8.12 16.59
CA LEU A 82 -0.10 -7.62 15.47
C LEU A 82 -0.89 -6.37 15.85
N GLU A 83 -1.41 -6.31 17.07
CA GLU A 83 -2.10 -5.14 17.60
C GLU A 83 -1.14 -3.95 17.79
N GLU A 84 0.05 -4.17 18.33
CA GLU A 84 1.06 -3.11 18.44
C GLU A 84 1.48 -2.60 17.04
N LEU A 85 1.69 -3.52 16.10
CA LEU A 85 2.03 -3.18 14.72
C LEU A 85 0.93 -2.34 14.05
N GLY A 86 -0.34 -2.74 14.21
CA GLY A 86 -1.50 -1.98 13.74
C GLY A 86 -1.58 -0.59 14.36
N ARG A 87 -1.40 -0.46 15.68
CA ARG A 87 -1.37 0.83 16.38
C ARG A 87 -0.25 1.74 15.86
N LYS A 88 0.94 1.20 15.61
CA LYS A 88 2.04 1.99 15.04
C LYS A 88 1.77 2.40 13.61
N ALA A 89 1.15 1.54 12.81
CA ALA A 89 0.88 1.80 11.39
C ALA A 89 -0.23 2.82 11.14
N LEU A 90 -1.31 2.75 11.94
CA LEU A 90 -2.32 3.81 11.97
C LEU A 90 -1.75 5.10 12.59
N GLY A 91 -0.59 5.02 13.24
CA GLY A 91 0.01 6.12 13.98
C GLY A 91 -0.88 6.60 15.11
N SER A 92 -0.50 7.73 15.72
CA SER A 92 -1.44 8.54 16.46
C SER A 92 -2.37 9.24 15.45
N CYS A 93 -3.26 8.51 14.78
CA CYS A 93 -4.37 9.08 14.03
C CYS A 93 -5.23 9.88 15.03
N PHE A 94 -4.80 11.11 15.33
CA PHE A 94 -5.63 12.11 15.95
C PHE A 94 -6.67 12.48 14.90
N TYR A 95 -7.89 12.01 15.13
CA TYR A 95 -9.03 12.63 14.48
C TYR A 95 -9.07 14.08 14.97
N ASP A 96 -8.65 15.04 14.13
CA ASP A 96 -8.90 16.46 14.41
C ASP A 96 -10.41 16.75 14.45
N VAL A 97 -11.21 15.86 13.84
CA VAL A 97 -12.67 15.88 13.86
C VAL A 97 -13.17 14.48 14.22
N LEU A 98 -13.63 14.31 15.46
CA LEU A 98 -14.45 13.16 15.84
C LEU A 98 -15.87 13.36 15.28
N PRO A 99 -16.53 12.33 14.73
CA PRO A 99 -17.94 12.41 14.39
C PRO A 99 -18.77 12.61 15.68
N GLU A 100 -19.79 13.47 15.59
CA GLU A 100 -20.77 13.70 16.67
C GLU A 100 -21.57 12.43 17.02
#